data_AF-A0A9X3IVB0-F1
#
_entry.id   AF-A0A9X3IVB0-F1
#
_cell.length_a   1.000
_cell.length_b   1.000
_cell.length_c   1.000
_cell.angle_alpha   90.00
_cell.angle_beta   90.00
_cell.angle_gamma   90.00
#
_symmetry.space_group_name_H-M   'P 1'
#
loop_
_entity.id
_entity.type
_entity.pdbx_description
1 polymer ?
#
loop_
_entity_poly.entity_id
_entity_poly.type
_entity_poly.pdbx_seq_one_letter_code
_entity_poly.pdbx_strand_id
1 'polypeptide(L)'
;MSAPSRPVLRRLSSRTWPIVPVLCALVCTTAAAEPPAPPAPAAPTSGGYWLGAHLLGPGPGVLAATEAMSLGTSVEGAPTSVGAVVGQVGTIHDAMRFVARWAFAAVVGSPRDRTLRLAPAPIPGGDLLPTHGAVLVALTVQGRSPDGGTRTVQWPKDQAELLPPELAWVPAALIPDRAPLFAAPAARVPPTSERFALARRSGSLFVLGALDRCDDRSPLPGAAGEPQRVCLRWYQVVARDGERFQAGYLPAFQVALVEDWRRGQGALPRAQLIASGTRGDAAQFVLVARARDNTMHRLTLEAPLAGDVFPEATLSVDGDWAEVRFAGAAPRRIALDATMDARPR
;
A
#
# COMPACT_ATOMS: atom_id res chain seq x y z
N MET A 1 3.36 -42.57 56.14
CA MET A 1 4.14 -43.48 55.27
C MET A 1 4.88 -42.59 54.27
N SER A 2 5.91 -41.83 54.67
CA SER A 2 7.29 -42.24 55.02
C SER A 2 7.96 -43.05 53.90
N ALA A 3 8.71 -42.33 53.04
CA ALA A 3 10.11 -42.46 52.56
C ALA A 3 10.84 -43.83 52.72
N PRO A 4 12.10 -44.06 52.25
CA PRO A 4 13.12 -43.17 51.62
C PRO A 4 13.90 -43.83 50.42
N SER A 5 14.64 -43.10 49.56
CA SER A 5 16.03 -42.55 49.57
C SER A 5 17.24 -43.51 49.33
N ARG A 6 17.99 -43.25 48.24
CA ARG A 6 19.50 -43.28 48.00
C ARG A 6 20.29 -44.56 48.42
N PRO A 7 21.64 -44.71 48.24
CA PRO A 7 22.75 -43.88 47.67
C PRO A 7 23.68 -44.64 46.66
N VAL A 8 24.53 -44.00 45.80
CA VAL A 8 25.91 -43.42 45.91
C VAL A 8 27.06 -44.37 46.31
N LEU A 9 28.22 -44.20 45.60
CA LEU A 9 29.65 -44.57 45.87
C LEU A 9 30.20 -45.64 44.87
N ARG A 10 31.44 -45.65 44.37
CA ARG A 10 32.69 -44.90 44.62
C ARG A 10 33.76 -45.27 43.55
N ARG A 11 34.65 -44.32 43.26
CA ARG A 11 36.12 -44.39 43.00
C ARG A 11 36.78 -45.66 42.42
N LEU A 12 37.70 -45.44 41.47
CA LEU A 12 39.13 -45.86 41.45
C LEU A 12 39.85 -44.88 40.49
N SER A 13 40.84 -44.05 40.88
CA SER A 13 42.18 -44.27 41.45
C SER A 13 43.29 -44.38 40.40
N SER A 14 44.09 -43.30 40.33
CA SER A 14 45.57 -43.24 40.34
C SER A 14 46.42 -43.56 39.11
N ARG A 15 47.52 -42.77 39.03
CA ARG A 15 48.80 -42.91 38.30
C ARG A 15 48.78 -42.31 36.89
N THR A 16 49.73 -41.46 36.47
CA THR A 16 51.15 -41.33 36.87
C THR A 16 51.70 -40.01 36.29
N TRP A 17 52.56 -39.32 37.05
CA TRP A 17 53.51 -38.30 36.55
C TRP A 17 54.86 -38.99 36.26
N PRO A 18 55.69 -38.45 35.35
CA PRO A 18 56.90 -37.75 35.84
C PRO A 18 57.41 -36.55 34.99
N ILE A 19 57.84 -35.50 35.70
CA ILE A 19 59.14 -34.74 35.65
C ILE A 19 59.91 -34.68 34.29
N VAL A 20 59.87 -33.56 33.52
CA VAL A 20 60.85 -32.42 33.34
C VAL A 20 62.14 -32.76 32.53
N PRO A 21 62.50 -32.03 31.43
CA PRO A 21 63.41 -30.88 31.57
C PRO A 21 63.16 -29.64 30.69
N VAL A 22 63.43 -28.52 31.35
CA VAL A 22 63.91 -27.21 30.89
C VAL A 22 64.65 -27.22 29.55
N LEU A 23 64.25 -26.34 28.63
CA LEU A 23 65.15 -25.74 27.63
C LEU A 23 64.66 -24.34 27.24
N CYS A 24 65.51 -23.37 27.54
CA CYS A 24 65.45 -21.99 27.08
C CYS A 24 65.43 -21.91 25.56
N ALA A 25 64.52 -21.11 24.99
CA ALA A 25 64.78 -20.36 23.77
C ALA A 25 63.82 -19.17 23.63
N LEU A 26 64.41 -17.97 23.69
CA LEU A 26 63.99 -16.68 23.12
C LEU A 26 62.49 -16.35 23.03
N VAL A 27 62.06 -15.48 23.94
CA VAL A 27 60.89 -14.61 23.74
C VAL A 27 61.32 -13.43 22.86
N CYS A 28 60.92 -13.46 21.59
CA CYS A 28 60.74 -12.24 20.82
C CYS A 28 59.35 -11.70 21.15
N THR A 29 59.30 -10.61 21.90
CA THR A 29 58.07 -9.82 22.12
C THR A 29 57.61 -9.22 20.79
N THR A 30 56.60 -9.81 20.17
CA THR A 30 55.76 -9.10 19.20
C THR A 30 54.50 -8.64 19.94
N ALA A 31 54.33 -7.33 20.00
CA ALA A 31 53.11 -6.70 20.47
C ALA A 31 51.92 -7.29 19.69
N ALA A 32 50.99 -7.93 20.39
CA ALA A 32 49.74 -8.36 19.81
C ALA A 32 49.00 -7.12 19.31
N ALA A 33 48.95 -6.94 18.00
CA ALA A 33 48.17 -5.91 17.36
C ALA A 33 46.70 -6.10 17.75
N GLU A 34 46.10 -5.04 18.29
CA GLU A 34 44.67 -4.93 18.53
C GLU A 34 43.93 -5.29 17.23
N PRO A 35 42.93 -6.19 17.27
CA PRO A 35 42.17 -6.53 16.08
C PRO A 35 41.51 -5.25 15.53
N PRO A 36 41.60 -4.98 14.21
CA PRO A 36 41.06 -3.76 13.64
C PRO A 36 39.57 -3.68 13.96
N ALA A 37 39.15 -2.52 14.48
CA ALA A 37 37.74 -2.26 14.74
C ALA A 37 36.92 -2.62 13.49
N PRO A 38 35.75 -3.28 13.67
CA PRO A 38 34.87 -3.57 12.54
C PRO A 38 34.62 -2.26 11.77
N PRO A 39 34.68 -2.27 10.42
CA PRO A 39 34.47 -1.06 9.65
C PRO A 39 33.15 -0.44 10.09
N ALA A 40 33.19 0.83 10.46
CA ALA A 40 31.98 1.59 10.73
C ALA A 40 31.01 1.35 9.55
N PRO A 41 29.73 1.05 9.81
CA PRO A 41 28.76 0.95 8.73
C PRO A 41 28.88 2.22 7.90
N ALA A 42 29.16 2.06 6.60
CA ALA A 42 29.30 3.20 5.70
C ALA A 42 28.09 4.10 5.91
N ALA A 43 28.32 5.34 6.32
CA ALA A 43 27.26 6.34 6.34
C ALA A 43 26.58 6.27 4.97
N PRO A 44 25.24 6.21 4.89
CA PRO A 44 24.58 6.20 3.59
C PRO A 44 25.01 7.47 2.88
N THR A 45 25.91 7.35 1.92
CA THR A 45 26.25 8.41 0.98
C THR A 45 25.03 8.55 0.09
N SER A 46 23.97 9.16 0.61
CA SER A 46 22.73 9.31 -0.11
C SER A 46 22.99 10.36 -1.17
N GLY A 47 23.31 9.90 -2.37
CA GLY A 47 23.26 10.73 -3.56
C GLY A 47 21.87 11.31 -3.83
N GLY A 48 20.87 11.09 -2.97
CA GLY A 48 19.52 11.64 -3.13
C GLY A 48 18.70 10.88 -4.16
N TYR A 49 17.79 11.61 -4.81
CA TYR A 49 16.85 11.11 -5.80
C TYR A 49 16.74 12.07 -6.98
N TRP A 50 16.71 11.51 -8.19
CA TRP A 50 16.24 12.18 -9.39
C TRP A 50 14.72 12.08 -9.47
N LEU A 51 14.08 13.20 -9.82
CA LEU A 51 12.64 13.30 -9.97
C LEU A 51 12.31 13.58 -11.41
N GLY A 52 11.33 12.85 -11.95
CA GLY A 52 10.90 13.03 -13.33
C GLY A 52 9.41 12.82 -13.53
N ALA A 53 8.97 13.05 -14.76
CA ALA A 53 7.61 12.85 -15.17
C ALA A 53 7.55 12.17 -16.54
N HIS A 54 6.60 11.26 -16.71
CA HIS A 54 6.19 10.74 -17.99
C HIS A 54 4.89 11.43 -18.40
N LEU A 55 4.99 12.29 -19.40
CA LEU A 55 3.90 13.12 -19.91
C LEU A 55 3.57 12.74 -21.36
N LEU A 56 2.29 12.79 -21.72
CA LEU A 56 1.81 12.67 -23.09
C LEU A 56 1.12 13.97 -23.50
N GLY A 57 1.29 14.39 -24.74
CA GLY A 57 0.67 15.62 -25.25
C GLY A 57 1.47 16.24 -26.39
N PRO A 58 1.06 17.42 -26.87
CA PRO A 58 1.83 18.17 -27.86
C PRO A 58 3.18 18.59 -27.27
N GLY A 59 4.25 18.56 -28.07
CA GLY A 59 5.62 18.86 -27.63
C GLY A 59 5.76 20.16 -26.82
N PRO A 60 5.23 21.31 -27.29
CA PRO A 60 5.26 22.56 -26.52
C PRO A 60 4.53 22.47 -25.16
N GLY A 61 3.43 21.72 -25.12
CA GLY A 61 2.67 21.50 -23.89
C GLY A 61 3.41 20.62 -22.89
N VAL A 62 4.04 19.55 -23.36
CA VAL A 62 4.90 18.68 -22.53
C VAL A 62 6.09 19.46 -21.98
N LEU A 63 6.71 20.33 -22.77
CA LEU A 63 7.82 21.18 -22.32
C LEU A 63 7.37 22.15 -21.23
N ALA A 64 6.27 22.89 -21.46
CA ALA A 64 5.72 23.84 -20.48
C ALA A 64 5.29 23.14 -19.19
N ALA A 65 4.68 21.95 -19.27
CA ALA A 65 4.34 21.13 -18.13
C ALA A 65 5.58 20.67 -17.35
N THR A 66 6.62 20.23 -18.04
CA THR A 66 7.90 19.83 -17.41
C THR A 66 8.55 21.01 -16.68
N GLU A 67 8.51 22.20 -17.28
CA GLU A 67 8.99 23.45 -16.67
C GLU A 67 8.17 23.83 -15.42
N ALA A 68 6.84 23.75 -15.49
CA ALA A 68 5.97 23.99 -14.33
C ALA A 68 6.23 23.01 -13.18
N MET A 69 6.63 21.77 -13.51
CA MET A 69 7.01 20.74 -12.55
C MET A 69 8.43 20.89 -12.00
N SER A 70 9.23 21.80 -12.56
CA SER A 70 10.62 22.00 -12.18
C SER A 70 10.75 22.39 -10.71
N LEU A 71 11.74 21.80 -10.05
CA LEU A 71 12.13 22.19 -8.69
C LEU A 71 13.16 23.33 -8.66
N GLY A 72 13.60 23.82 -9.82
CA GLY A 72 14.67 24.82 -9.92
C GLY A 72 16.05 24.30 -9.50
N THR A 73 16.17 23.00 -9.22
CA THR A 73 17.44 22.33 -8.93
C THR A 73 18.12 21.90 -10.22
N SER A 74 19.45 21.83 -10.23
CA SER A 74 20.18 21.33 -11.41
C SER A 74 19.70 19.95 -11.83
N VAL A 75 19.51 19.80 -13.14
CA VAL A 75 19.21 18.55 -13.86
C VAL A 75 20.38 18.16 -14.77
N GLU A 76 21.52 18.85 -14.66
CA GLU A 76 22.72 18.53 -15.43
C GLU A 76 23.28 17.18 -15.00
N GLY A 77 23.65 16.35 -15.99
CA GLY A 77 24.07 14.97 -15.75
C GLY A 77 22.91 14.01 -15.46
N ALA A 78 21.66 14.46 -15.56
CA ALA A 78 20.51 13.59 -15.36
C ALA A 78 20.47 12.47 -16.41
N PRO A 79 20.30 11.21 -15.98
CA PRO A 79 20.29 10.07 -16.87
C PRO A 79 18.99 10.02 -17.70
N THR A 80 19.14 9.70 -18.99
CA THR A 80 18.02 9.63 -19.95
C THR A 80 16.96 8.59 -19.57
N SER A 81 17.33 7.58 -18.76
CA SER A 81 16.43 6.53 -18.27
C SER A 81 15.33 7.02 -17.32
N VAL A 82 15.49 8.21 -16.71
CA VAL A 82 14.51 8.78 -15.77
C VAL A 82 13.36 9.49 -16.49
N GLY A 83 13.51 9.74 -17.80
CA GLY A 83 12.56 10.49 -18.62
C GLY A 83 12.82 11.99 -18.53
N ALA A 84 11.76 12.81 -18.64
CA ALA A 84 11.85 14.25 -18.46
C ALA A 84 12.14 14.54 -16.98
N VAL A 85 13.41 14.77 -16.65
CA VAL A 85 13.84 15.09 -15.29
C VAL A 85 13.44 16.52 -14.96
N VAL A 86 12.76 16.67 -13.83
CA VAL A 86 12.21 17.95 -13.35
C VAL A 86 12.97 18.47 -12.12
N GLY A 87 13.88 17.66 -11.56
CA GLY A 87 14.75 18.10 -10.48
C GLY A 87 15.32 16.97 -9.66
N GLN A 88 15.85 17.33 -8.50
CA GLN A 88 16.47 16.40 -7.58
C GLN A 88 16.26 16.79 -6.12
N VAL A 89 16.23 15.78 -5.24
CA VAL A 89 16.01 15.97 -3.79
C VAL A 89 16.95 15.09 -2.97
N GLY A 90 17.16 15.44 -1.70
CA GLY A 90 18.07 14.73 -0.81
C GLY A 90 17.46 13.48 -0.16
N THR A 91 16.15 13.50 0.12
CA THR A 91 15.49 12.45 0.92
C THR A 91 14.31 11.81 0.20
N ILE A 92 13.92 10.61 0.65
CA ILE A 92 12.75 9.90 0.11
C ILE A 92 11.45 10.61 0.46
N HIS A 93 11.38 11.28 1.61
CA HIS A 93 10.24 12.08 2.03
C HIS A 93 10.04 13.30 1.13
N ASP A 94 11.12 13.98 0.73
CA ASP A 94 11.04 15.07 -0.26
C ASP A 94 10.58 14.56 -1.63
N ALA A 95 11.02 13.37 -2.03
CA ALA A 95 10.53 12.74 -3.25
C ALA A 95 9.03 12.42 -3.16
N MET A 96 8.54 11.94 -2.02
CA MET A 96 7.12 11.70 -1.80
C MET A 96 6.30 12.99 -1.70
N ARG A 97 6.86 14.10 -1.20
CA ARG A 97 6.23 15.43 -1.29
C ARG A 97 6.06 15.87 -2.75
N PHE A 98 7.08 15.64 -3.58
CA PHE A 98 6.97 15.87 -5.03
C PHE A 98 5.87 15.00 -5.65
N VAL A 99 5.81 13.71 -5.30
CA VAL A 99 4.73 12.83 -5.78
C VAL A 99 3.36 13.34 -5.35
N ALA A 100 3.22 13.73 -4.09
CA ALA A 100 1.96 14.22 -3.54
C ALA A 100 1.49 15.53 -4.20
N ARG A 101 2.42 16.45 -4.49
CA ARG A 101 2.13 17.72 -5.16
C ARG A 101 1.54 17.52 -6.55
N TRP A 102 2.04 16.53 -7.30
CA TRP A 102 1.69 16.36 -8.71
C TRP A 102 0.74 15.20 -9.00
N ALA A 103 0.50 14.30 -8.05
CA ALA A 103 -0.44 13.19 -8.23
C ALA A 103 -1.86 13.71 -8.53
N PHE A 104 -2.35 14.66 -7.72
CA PHE A 104 -3.65 15.31 -7.88
C PHE A 104 -3.60 16.73 -7.32
N ALA A 105 -4.40 17.64 -7.91
CA ALA A 105 -4.53 19.01 -7.41
C ALA A 105 -5.25 19.09 -6.05
N ALA A 106 -6.08 18.10 -5.72
CA ALA A 106 -6.82 18.05 -4.47
C ALA A 106 -7.11 16.60 -4.06
N VAL A 107 -7.30 16.39 -2.76
CA VAL A 107 -7.81 15.13 -2.19
C VAL A 107 -9.27 15.28 -1.84
N VAL A 108 -10.09 14.30 -2.21
CA VAL A 108 -11.54 14.31 -1.93
C VAL A 108 -11.88 13.38 -0.78
N GLY A 109 -12.43 13.96 0.29
CA GLY A 109 -12.94 13.20 1.42
C GLY A 109 -11.89 12.36 2.14
N SER A 110 -12.37 11.55 3.08
CA SER A 110 -11.57 10.51 3.73
C SER A 110 -11.86 9.14 3.10
N PRO A 111 -10.87 8.24 3.01
CA PRO A 111 -11.10 6.85 2.61
C PRO A 111 -12.10 6.11 3.52
N ARG A 112 -12.28 6.61 4.75
CA ARG A 112 -13.18 6.05 5.78
C ARG A 112 -14.49 6.84 5.90
N ASP A 113 -14.74 7.80 5.00
CA ASP A 113 -15.98 8.57 5.00
C ASP A 113 -17.19 7.65 4.82
N ARG A 114 -18.22 7.86 5.62
CA ARG A 114 -19.48 7.10 5.52
C ARG A 114 -20.54 7.80 4.69
N THR A 115 -20.42 9.09 4.46
CA THR A 115 -21.36 9.83 3.60
C THR A 115 -21.00 9.63 2.14
N LEU A 116 -22.01 9.55 1.26
CA LEU A 116 -21.79 9.58 -0.17
C LEU A 116 -21.20 10.93 -0.59
N ARG A 117 -20.09 10.90 -1.32
CA ARG A 117 -19.31 12.07 -1.72
C ARG A 117 -19.37 12.26 -3.23
N LEU A 118 -20.29 13.12 -3.69
CA LEU A 118 -20.51 13.37 -5.12
C LEU A 118 -19.72 14.56 -5.68
N ALA A 119 -18.64 14.98 -5.00
CA ALA A 119 -17.80 16.08 -5.44
C ALA A 119 -17.18 15.80 -6.83
N PRO A 120 -16.82 16.84 -7.61
CA PRO A 120 -16.05 16.69 -8.84
C PRO A 120 -14.78 15.85 -8.60
N ALA A 121 -14.41 14.98 -9.54
CA ALA A 121 -13.23 14.13 -9.39
C ALA A 121 -12.01 14.91 -9.87
N PRO A 122 -10.99 15.12 -9.02
CA PRO A 122 -9.73 15.71 -9.46
C PRO A 122 -9.09 14.86 -10.57
N ILE A 123 -8.51 15.51 -11.57
CA ILE A 123 -7.82 14.81 -12.66
C ILE A 123 -6.41 14.44 -12.16
N PRO A 124 -5.91 13.21 -12.41
CA PRO A 124 -4.51 12.89 -12.16
C PRO A 124 -3.57 13.88 -12.88
N GLY A 125 -2.55 14.39 -12.19
CA GLY A 125 -1.72 15.47 -12.71
C GLY A 125 -2.28 16.88 -12.51
N GLY A 126 -3.50 17.02 -11.98
CA GLY A 126 -4.13 18.30 -11.69
C GLY A 126 -4.27 19.17 -12.93
N ASP A 127 -3.69 20.37 -12.88
CA ASP A 127 -3.88 21.40 -13.89
C ASP A 127 -3.00 21.23 -15.14
N LEU A 128 -2.15 20.19 -15.20
CA LEU A 128 -1.26 19.95 -16.34
C LEU A 128 -2.02 19.78 -17.66
N LEU A 129 -3.13 19.04 -17.64
CA LEU A 129 -3.97 18.85 -18.83
C LEU A 129 -4.70 20.14 -19.23
N PRO A 130 -5.49 20.79 -18.36
CA PRO A 130 -6.21 22.00 -18.76
C PRO A 130 -5.30 23.19 -19.08
N THR A 131 -4.13 23.30 -18.44
CA THR A 131 -3.22 24.45 -18.61
C THR A 131 -2.24 24.27 -19.77
N HIS A 132 -1.71 23.05 -19.93
CA HIS A 132 -0.61 22.79 -20.88
C HIS A 132 -0.97 21.74 -21.95
N GLY A 133 -2.16 21.14 -21.91
CA GLY A 133 -2.52 20.04 -22.81
C GLY A 133 -1.71 18.77 -22.56
N ALA A 134 -1.08 18.63 -21.38
CA ALA A 134 -0.21 17.52 -21.03
C ALA A 134 -0.88 16.56 -20.04
N VAL A 135 -0.93 15.27 -20.39
CA VAL A 135 -1.46 14.20 -19.55
C VAL A 135 -0.31 13.58 -18.74
N LEU A 136 -0.44 13.57 -17.42
CA LEU A 136 0.48 12.86 -16.54
C LEU A 136 0.19 11.34 -16.56
N VAL A 137 1.15 10.55 -17.02
CA VAL A 137 1.07 9.08 -17.02
C VAL A 137 1.72 8.48 -15.79
N ALA A 138 2.86 9.03 -15.37
CA ALA A 138 3.57 8.60 -14.16
C ALA A 138 4.54 9.68 -13.68
N LEU A 139 4.79 9.69 -12.39
CA LEU A 139 5.91 10.39 -11.75
C LEU A 139 7.03 9.37 -11.52
N THR A 140 8.29 9.77 -11.68
CA THR A 140 9.44 8.89 -11.50
C THR A 140 10.29 9.36 -10.33
N VAL A 141 10.68 8.43 -9.46
CA VAL A 141 11.62 8.64 -8.35
C VAL A 141 12.74 7.63 -8.50
N GLN A 142 13.85 8.07 -9.07
CA GLN A 142 15.03 7.24 -9.28
C GLN A 142 16.08 7.57 -8.22
N GLY A 143 16.75 6.55 -7.68
CA GLY A 143 17.88 6.78 -6.78
C GLY A 143 19.01 7.48 -7.52
N ARG A 144 19.53 8.58 -6.96
CA ARG A 144 20.71 9.26 -7.47
C ARG A 144 21.95 8.73 -6.74
N SER A 145 22.98 8.40 -7.50
CA SER A 145 24.28 7.97 -7.00
C SER A 145 25.14 9.20 -6.66
N PRO A 146 26.14 9.09 -5.76
CA PRO A 146 27.00 10.22 -5.38
C PRO A 146 27.74 10.88 -6.56
N ASP A 147 28.00 10.11 -7.62
CA ASP A 147 28.62 10.55 -8.88
C ASP A 147 27.64 11.20 -9.88
N GLY A 148 26.36 11.37 -9.49
CA GLY A 148 25.30 11.91 -10.34
C GLY A 148 24.57 10.85 -11.18
N GLY A 149 25.02 9.59 -11.17
CA GLY A 149 24.37 8.50 -11.91
C GLY A 149 23.03 8.04 -11.32
N THR A 150 22.50 6.92 -11.85
CA THR A 150 21.36 6.22 -11.24
C THR A 150 21.81 5.09 -10.32
N ARG A 151 20.97 4.76 -9.34
CA ARG A 151 20.99 3.51 -8.59
C ARG A 151 19.57 3.01 -8.37
N THR A 152 19.44 1.71 -8.12
CA THR A 152 18.19 1.12 -7.64
C THR A 152 17.84 1.68 -6.27
N VAL A 153 16.57 2.04 -6.09
CA VAL A 153 16.07 2.47 -4.79
C VAL A 153 15.80 1.24 -3.93
N GLN A 154 16.41 1.20 -2.74
CA GLN A 154 16.05 0.24 -1.71
C GLN A 154 14.80 0.76 -1.00
N TRP A 155 13.63 0.39 -1.53
CA TRP A 155 12.35 0.81 -0.98
C TRP A 155 12.13 0.19 0.41
N PRO A 156 11.66 0.97 1.41
CA PRO A 156 11.21 0.43 2.70
C PRO A 156 10.20 -0.69 2.52
N LYS A 157 10.28 -1.70 3.38
CA LYS A 157 9.32 -2.82 3.40
C LYS A 157 7.97 -2.38 3.95
N ASP A 158 7.99 -1.52 4.96
CA ASP A 158 6.79 -0.86 5.44
C ASP A 158 6.48 0.35 4.56
N GLN A 159 5.27 0.36 3.99
CA GLN A 159 4.81 1.45 3.14
C GLN A 159 4.60 2.75 3.94
N ALA A 160 4.35 2.66 5.25
CA ALA A 160 4.19 3.84 6.10
C ALA A 160 5.49 4.64 6.22
N GLU A 161 6.66 3.99 6.21
CA GLU A 161 7.98 4.65 6.28
C GLU A 161 8.26 5.54 5.05
N LEU A 162 7.60 5.29 3.93
CA LEU A 162 7.70 6.12 2.73
C LEU A 162 7.04 7.47 2.90
N LEU A 163 5.96 7.53 3.67
CA LEU A 163 5.15 8.74 3.75
C LEU A 163 5.79 9.72 4.74
N PRO A 164 6.06 10.97 4.32
CA PRO A 164 6.31 12.03 5.28
C PRO A 164 5.12 12.19 6.23
N PRO A 165 5.37 12.53 7.52
CA PRO A 165 4.36 12.47 8.58
C PRO A 165 3.15 13.40 8.38
N GLU A 166 3.30 14.46 7.57
CA GLU A 166 2.21 15.38 7.23
C GLU A 166 1.26 14.85 6.15
N LEU A 167 1.63 13.82 5.39
CA LEU A 167 0.75 13.22 4.39
C LEU A 167 -0.21 12.24 5.05
N ALA A 168 -1.50 12.58 5.04
CA ALA A 168 -2.58 11.74 5.54
C ALA A 168 -2.94 10.57 4.60
N TRP A 169 -2.02 10.12 3.76
CA TRP A 169 -2.24 9.00 2.85
C TRP A 169 -2.29 7.69 3.64
N VAL A 170 -3.20 6.80 3.25
CA VAL A 170 -3.40 5.52 3.92
C VAL A 170 -2.73 4.42 3.10
N PRO A 171 -1.73 3.69 3.65
CA PRO A 171 -1.20 2.51 3.00
C PRO A 171 -2.28 1.45 2.75
N ALA A 172 -2.24 0.87 1.56
CA ALA A 172 -3.22 -0.10 1.10
C ALA A 172 -2.57 -1.23 0.31
N ALA A 173 -3.37 -2.23 -0.02
CA ALA A 173 -3.00 -3.33 -0.89
C ALA A 173 -4.13 -3.60 -1.88
N LEU A 174 -3.77 -4.06 -3.07
CA LEU A 174 -4.74 -4.62 -3.99
C LEU A 174 -5.22 -5.98 -3.48
N ILE A 175 -6.54 -6.15 -3.51
CA ILE A 175 -7.20 -7.44 -3.33
C ILE A 175 -6.84 -8.37 -4.51
N PRO A 176 -7.06 -8.00 -5.79
CA PRO A 176 -6.58 -8.79 -6.92
C PRO A 176 -5.07 -8.63 -7.14
N ASP A 177 -4.46 -9.55 -7.90
CA ASP A 177 -3.04 -9.42 -8.30
C ASP A 177 -2.76 -8.17 -9.12
N ARG A 178 -3.73 -7.78 -9.95
CA ARG A 178 -3.65 -6.63 -10.85
C ARG A 178 -5.02 -5.97 -10.94
N ALA A 179 -5.05 -4.65 -11.03
CA ALA A 179 -6.28 -3.89 -11.19
C ALA A 179 -6.10 -2.78 -12.24
N PRO A 180 -7.08 -2.58 -13.15
CA PRO A 180 -7.04 -1.45 -14.08
C PRO A 180 -7.13 -0.15 -13.29
N LEU A 181 -6.19 0.76 -13.54
CA LEU A 181 -6.18 2.10 -12.97
C LEU A 181 -6.90 3.04 -13.94
N PHE A 182 -7.89 3.79 -13.44
CA PHE A 182 -8.75 4.65 -14.24
C PHE A 182 -8.40 6.13 -14.03
N ALA A 183 -8.48 6.92 -15.10
CA ALA A 183 -8.21 8.36 -15.04
C ALA A 183 -9.39 9.14 -14.44
N ALA A 184 -10.60 8.58 -14.53
CA ALA A 184 -11.80 9.14 -13.96
C ALA A 184 -12.70 8.01 -13.38
N PRO A 185 -13.41 8.28 -12.27
CA PRO A 185 -14.38 7.36 -11.70
C PRO A 185 -15.72 7.46 -12.43
N ALA A 186 -16.49 6.37 -12.45
CA ALA A 186 -17.82 6.29 -13.06
C ALA A 186 -18.80 5.53 -12.15
N ALA A 187 -20.11 5.64 -12.41
CA ALA A 187 -21.12 4.98 -11.58
C ALA A 187 -21.06 3.44 -11.60
N ARG A 188 -20.35 2.90 -12.60
CA ARG A 188 -20.03 1.48 -12.76
C ARG A 188 -18.57 1.35 -13.14
N VAL A 189 -18.01 0.17 -12.96
CA VAL A 189 -16.65 -0.11 -13.42
C VAL A 189 -16.63 0.00 -14.95
N PRO A 190 -15.86 0.93 -15.53
CA PRO A 190 -15.74 1.03 -16.98
C PRO A 190 -15.10 -0.25 -17.56
N PRO A 191 -15.31 -0.54 -18.86
CA PRO A 191 -14.63 -1.65 -19.50
C PRO A 191 -13.10 -1.47 -19.41
N THR A 192 -12.39 -2.60 -19.41
CA THR A 192 -10.92 -2.60 -19.26
C THR A 192 -10.21 -1.80 -20.35
N SER A 193 -10.84 -1.58 -21.51
CA SER A 193 -10.34 -0.72 -22.59
C SER A 193 -10.19 0.76 -22.19
N GLU A 194 -10.89 1.21 -21.16
CA GLU A 194 -10.82 2.59 -20.65
C GLU A 194 -9.76 2.76 -19.55
N ARG A 195 -8.97 1.72 -19.26
CA ARG A 195 -7.83 1.85 -18.35
C ARG A 195 -6.71 2.64 -19.02
N PHE A 196 -6.02 3.48 -18.24
CA PHE A 196 -4.80 4.15 -18.72
C PHE A 196 -3.53 3.51 -18.15
N ALA A 197 -3.63 2.77 -17.04
CA ALA A 197 -2.53 2.06 -16.41
C ALA A 197 -3.00 0.78 -15.68
N LEU A 198 -2.05 0.04 -15.11
CA LEU A 198 -2.31 -1.19 -14.37
C LEU A 198 -1.59 -1.15 -13.03
N ALA A 199 -2.34 -1.13 -11.94
CA ALA A 199 -1.79 -1.29 -10.60
C ALA A 199 -1.50 -2.78 -10.32
N ARG A 200 -0.39 -3.06 -9.62
CA ARG A 200 0.05 -4.42 -9.29
C ARG A 200 0.16 -4.61 -7.79
N ARG A 201 -0.22 -5.79 -7.30
CA ARG A 201 -0.16 -6.15 -5.88
C ARG A 201 1.27 -6.22 -5.32
N SER A 202 2.25 -6.47 -6.17
CA SER A 202 3.69 -6.47 -5.80
C SER A 202 4.24 -5.06 -5.52
N GLY A 203 3.51 -4.03 -5.93
CA GLY A 203 3.86 -2.63 -5.71
C GLY A 203 3.37 -2.10 -4.36
N SER A 204 3.65 -0.82 -4.10
CA SER A 204 3.03 -0.08 -3.01
C SER A 204 1.74 0.59 -3.51
N LEU A 205 0.74 0.74 -2.65
CA LEU A 205 -0.51 1.41 -2.99
C LEU A 205 -0.89 2.34 -1.84
N PHE A 206 -1.16 3.59 -2.18
CA PHE A 206 -1.58 4.61 -1.23
C PHE A 206 -2.98 5.08 -1.60
N VAL A 207 -3.87 5.15 -0.61
CA VAL A 207 -5.20 5.71 -0.76
C VAL A 207 -5.21 7.11 -0.16
N LEU A 208 -5.61 8.08 -0.98
CA LEU A 208 -5.57 9.51 -0.64
C LEU A 208 -6.93 9.96 -0.10
N GLY A 209 -7.99 9.58 -0.80
CA GLY A 209 -9.36 9.99 -0.53
C GLY A 209 -10.37 9.03 -1.14
N ALA A 210 -11.66 9.32 -0.92
CA ALA A 210 -12.76 8.55 -1.48
C ALA A 210 -13.85 9.48 -2.02
N LEU A 211 -14.47 9.02 -3.11
CA LEU A 211 -15.61 9.69 -3.71
C LEU A 211 -16.54 8.67 -4.36
N ASP A 212 -17.77 9.09 -4.62
CA ASP A 212 -18.83 8.24 -5.13
C ASP A 212 -19.33 8.77 -6.49
N ARG A 213 -19.67 7.85 -7.38
CA ARG A 213 -20.32 8.17 -8.65
C ARG A 213 -21.60 7.40 -8.75
N CYS A 214 -22.68 8.09 -9.10
CA CYS A 214 -24.02 7.53 -9.13
C CYS A 214 -24.62 7.63 -10.52
N ASP A 215 -25.46 6.65 -10.85
CA ASP A 215 -26.29 6.59 -12.03
C ASP A 215 -27.73 6.38 -11.55
N ASP A 216 -28.56 7.42 -11.70
CA ASP A 216 -29.95 7.42 -11.26
C ASP A 216 -30.87 6.65 -12.24
N ARG A 217 -30.34 6.18 -13.38
CA ARG A 217 -31.09 5.49 -14.44
C ARG A 217 -30.55 4.11 -14.73
N SER A 218 -30.19 3.37 -13.68
CA SER A 218 -29.73 2.00 -13.83
C SER A 218 -30.81 1.13 -14.52
N PRO A 219 -30.46 0.41 -15.62
CA PRO A 219 -31.38 -0.53 -16.25
C PRO A 219 -31.53 -1.85 -15.47
N LEU A 220 -30.80 -2.01 -14.36
CA LEU A 220 -30.98 -3.18 -13.48
C LEU A 220 -32.33 -3.07 -12.77
N PRO A 221 -33.21 -4.07 -12.89
CA PRO A 221 -34.52 -4.03 -12.26
C PRO A 221 -34.36 -3.94 -10.74
N GLY A 222 -35.05 -2.96 -10.14
CA GLY A 222 -35.32 -2.98 -8.71
C GLY A 222 -36.40 -4.01 -8.35
N ALA A 223 -36.72 -4.11 -7.05
CA ALA A 223 -37.72 -5.05 -6.54
C ALA A 223 -39.11 -4.90 -7.21
N ALA A 224 -39.41 -3.73 -7.81
CA ALA A 224 -40.63 -3.43 -8.54
C ALA A 224 -40.44 -3.17 -10.05
N GLY A 225 -39.27 -3.48 -10.62
CA GLY A 225 -38.96 -3.17 -12.04
C GLY A 225 -38.62 -1.70 -12.31
N GLU A 226 -38.57 -0.86 -11.28
CA GLU A 226 -38.17 0.55 -11.37
C GLU A 226 -36.63 0.69 -11.49
N PRO A 227 -36.14 1.73 -12.21
CA PRO A 227 -34.72 2.05 -12.25
C PRO A 227 -34.22 2.41 -10.85
N GLN A 228 -33.16 1.74 -10.39
CA GLN A 228 -32.54 2.00 -9.09
C GLN A 228 -31.32 2.90 -9.25
N ARG A 229 -31.15 3.87 -8.34
CA ARG A 229 -29.88 4.58 -8.22
C ARG A 229 -28.78 3.60 -7.84
N VAL A 230 -27.71 3.54 -8.64
CA VAL A 230 -26.52 2.74 -8.33
C VAL A 230 -25.36 3.68 -8.14
N CYS A 231 -24.69 3.58 -7.00
CA CYS A 231 -23.46 4.31 -6.74
C CYS A 231 -22.29 3.35 -6.57
N LEU A 232 -21.16 3.67 -7.19
CA LEU A 232 -19.90 2.98 -6.95
C LEU A 232 -18.96 3.91 -6.19
N ARG A 233 -18.35 3.38 -5.12
CA ARG A 233 -17.31 4.06 -4.38
C ARG A 233 -15.95 3.84 -5.02
N TRP A 234 -15.23 4.93 -5.17
CA TRP A 234 -13.89 4.97 -5.74
C TRP A 234 -12.89 5.51 -4.74
N TYR A 235 -11.73 4.90 -4.70
CA TYR A 235 -10.57 5.45 -4.03
C TYR A 235 -9.71 6.22 -5.02
N GLN A 236 -9.33 7.43 -4.61
CA GLN A 236 -8.25 8.18 -5.21
C GLN A 236 -6.94 7.55 -4.72
N VAL A 237 -6.11 7.07 -5.64
CA VAL A 237 -4.93 6.28 -5.30
C VAL A 237 -3.67 6.75 -6.00
N VAL A 238 -2.53 6.43 -5.40
CA VAL A 238 -1.22 6.42 -6.05
C VAL A 238 -0.65 5.00 -5.95
N ALA A 239 -0.46 4.36 -7.10
CA ALA A 239 0.15 3.04 -7.21
C ALA A 239 1.62 3.17 -7.59
N ARG A 240 2.51 2.49 -6.87
CA ARG A 240 3.94 2.41 -7.17
C ARG A 240 4.26 1.11 -7.89
N ASP A 241 4.94 1.19 -9.02
CA ASP A 241 5.54 0.05 -9.72
C ASP A 241 7.03 0.34 -9.97
N GLY A 242 7.89 -0.27 -9.14
CA GLY A 242 9.31 0.07 -9.07
C GLY A 242 9.51 1.53 -8.65
N GLU A 243 10.13 2.31 -9.54
CA GLU A 243 10.44 3.74 -9.41
C GLU A 243 9.32 4.65 -9.96
N ARG A 244 8.24 4.07 -10.51
CA ARG A 244 7.12 4.81 -11.11
C ARG A 244 5.96 4.92 -10.13
N PHE A 245 5.36 6.10 -10.06
CA PHE A 245 4.16 6.40 -9.27
C PHE A 245 3.05 6.84 -10.21
N GLN A 246 1.91 6.16 -10.15
CA GLN A 246 0.78 6.38 -11.04
C GLN A 246 -0.45 6.77 -10.22
N ALA A 247 -0.91 7.99 -10.41
CA ALA A 247 -2.10 8.52 -9.76
C ALA A 247 -3.35 8.18 -10.57
N GLY A 248 -4.42 7.73 -9.91
CA GLY A 248 -5.67 7.39 -10.59
C GLY A 248 -6.75 6.95 -9.62
N TYR A 249 -7.73 6.22 -10.15
CA TYR A 249 -8.89 5.74 -9.41
C TYR A 249 -9.01 4.22 -9.48
N LEU A 250 -9.37 3.62 -8.33
CA LEU A 250 -9.72 2.21 -8.20
C LEU A 250 -11.09 2.07 -7.53
N PRO A 251 -11.93 1.12 -7.96
CA PRO A 251 -13.14 0.77 -7.21
C PRO A 251 -12.78 0.31 -5.80
N ALA A 252 -13.49 0.79 -4.78
CA ALA A 252 -13.14 0.55 -3.40
C ALA A 252 -13.07 -0.94 -3.04
N PHE A 253 -13.95 -1.77 -3.63
CA PHE A 253 -13.96 -3.22 -3.44
C PHE A 253 -12.69 -3.95 -3.93
N GLN A 254 -11.77 -3.27 -4.63
CA GLN A 254 -10.50 -3.84 -5.09
C GLN A 254 -9.32 -3.49 -4.18
N VAL A 255 -9.55 -2.69 -3.14
CA VAL A 255 -8.49 -2.13 -2.31
C VAL A 255 -8.76 -2.42 -0.83
N ALA A 256 -7.76 -3.01 -0.18
CA ALA A 256 -7.77 -3.29 1.25
C ALA A 256 -6.81 -2.32 1.98
N LEU A 257 -7.33 -1.49 2.88
CA LEU A 257 -6.51 -0.62 3.72
C LEU A 257 -5.72 -1.44 4.74
N VAL A 258 -4.41 -1.20 4.87
CA VAL A 258 -3.49 -2.05 5.66
C VAL A 258 -3.88 -2.10 7.14
N GLU A 259 -4.30 -0.97 7.69
CA GLU A 259 -4.60 -0.80 9.12
C GLU A 259 -5.98 -1.36 9.52
N ASP A 260 -6.87 -1.56 8.55
CA ASP A 260 -8.27 -1.89 8.79
C ASP A 260 -8.51 -3.42 8.86
N TRP A 261 -7.45 -4.22 8.67
CA TRP A 261 -7.51 -5.67 8.85
C TRP A 261 -7.73 -6.03 10.31
N ARG A 262 -8.83 -6.73 10.59
CA ARG A 262 -9.14 -7.34 11.88
C ARG A 262 -8.60 -8.76 11.90
N ARG A 263 -7.92 -9.12 12.99
CA ARG A 263 -7.26 -10.42 13.18
C ARG A 263 -7.95 -11.18 14.29
N GLY A 264 -8.00 -12.51 14.17
CA GLY A 264 -8.38 -13.39 15.28
C GLY A 264 -7.25 -13.54 16.32
N GLN A 265 -7.28 -14.64 17.07
CA GLN A 265 -6.19 -15.03 17.97
C GLN A 265 -4.96 -15.53 17.19
N GLY A 266 -4.33 -14.64 16.42
CA GLY A 266 -3.17 -14.98 15.58
C GLY A 266 -2.99 -14.04 14.39
N ALA A 267 -2.05 -14.37 13.50
CA ALA A 267 -1.86 -13.61 12.27
C ALA A 267 -2.97 -13.88 11.23
N LEU A 268 -3.53 -15.10 11.25
CA LEU A 268 -4.62 -15.57 10.41
C LEU A 268 -5.63 -16.37 11.24
N PRO A 269 -6.91 -16.40 10.85
CA PRO A 269 -7.48 -15.64 9.74
C PRO A 269 -7.58 -14.14 10.07
N ARG A 270 -7.69 -13.32 9.03
CA ARG A 270 -7.94 -11.89 9.15
C ARG A 270 -8.95 -11.44 8.12
N ALA A 271 -9.75 -10.45 8.45
CA ALA A 271 -10.80 -9.93 7.57
C ALA A 271 -10.86 -8.41 7.58
N GLN A 272 -11.42 -7.84 6.53
CA GLN A 272 -11.73 -6.42 6.43
C GLN A 272 -13.10 -6.26 5.77
N LEU A 273 -13.88 -5.30 6.27
CA LEU A 273 -15.16 -4.92 5.69
C LEU A 273 -14.99 -3.60 4.94
N ILE A 274 -15.34 -3.57 3.67
CA ILE A 274 -15.10 -2.42 2.78
C ILE A 274 -16.44 -1.90 2.26
N ALA A 275 -16.75 -0.63 2.49
CA ALA A 275 -17.89 0.03 1.85
C ALA A 275 -17.61 0.19 0.35
N SER A 276 -18.40 -0.47 -0.51
CA SER A 276 -18.12 -0.54 -1.95
C SER A 276 -19.03 0.33 -2.81
N GLY A 277 -20.24 0.65 -2.35
CA GLY A 277 -21.22 1.38 -3.14
C GLY A 277 -22.63 1.23 -2.59
N THR A 278 -23.63 1.66 -3.36
CA THR A 278 -25.04 1.52 -3.00
C THR A 278 -25.86 1.06 -4.20
N ARG A 279 -26.99 0.41 -3.91
CA ARG A 279 -27.99 0.01 -4.88
C ARG A 279 -29.38 0.30 -4.30
N GLY A 280 -30.07 1.28 -4.86
CA GLY A 280 -31.33 1.78 -4.29
C GLY A 280 -31.11 2.27 -2.86
N ASP A 281 -31.87 1.71 -1.93
CA ASP A 281 -31.82 1.95 -0.49
C ASP A 281 -30.86 1.01 0.27
N ALA A 282 -30.10 0.16 -0.44
CA ALA A 282 -29.13 -0.74 0.15
C ALA A 282 -27.69 -0.22 0.02
N ALA A 283 -26.98 -0.19 1.14
CA ALA A 283 -25.53 -0.07 1.19
C ALA A 283 -24.88 -1.42 0.87
N GLN A 284 -23.90 -1.42 -0.03
CA GLN A 284 -23.11 -2.59 -0.37
C GLN A 284 -21.75 -2.52 0.32
N PHE A 285 -21.42 -3.62 1.01
CA PHE A 285 -20.14 -3.86 1.63
C PHE A 285 -19.51 -5.11 1.04
N VAL A 286 -18.19 -5.14 0.93
CA VAL A 286 -17.43 -6.35 0.59
C VAL A 286 -16.63 -6.76 1.82
N LEU A 287 -16.98 -7.93 2.36
CA LEU A 287 -16.17 -8.62 3.35
C LEU A 287 -15.07 -9.38 2.60
N VAL A 288 -13.82 -8.99 2.81
CA VAL A 288 -12.67 -9.74 2.35
C VAL A 288 -12.01 -10.45 3.51
N ALA A 289 -11.56 -11.68 3.29
CA ALA A 289 -10.88 -12.46 4.29
C ALA A 289 -9.63 -13.10 3.70
N ARG A 290 -8.58 -13.20 4.50
CA ARG A 290 -7.49 -14.14 4.26
C ARG A 290 -7.64 -15.27 5.26
N ALA A 291 -8.00 -16.44 4.77
CA ALA A 291 -8.21 -17.63 5.58
C ALA A 291 -6.86 -18.26 6.02
N ARG A 292 -6.92 -19.32 6.82
CA ARG A 292 -5.72 -20.01 7.35
C ARG A 292 -4.86 -20.67 6.27
N ASP A 293 -5.50 -21.07 5.17
CA ASP A 293 -4.84 -21.57 3.97
C ASP A 293 -4.11 -20.45 3.18
N ASN A 294 -4.16 -19.21 3.69
CA ASN A 294 -3.57 -18.01 3.10
C ASN A 294 -4.23 -17.58 1.78
N THR A 295 -5.36 -18.19 1.42
CA THR A 295 -6.21 -17.81 0.28
C THR A 295 -7.04 -16.58 0.63
N MET A 296 -7.33 -15.76 -0.37
CA MET A 296 -8.18 -14.59 -0.23
C MET A 296 -9.59 -14.92 -0.71
N HIS A 297 -10.58 -14.71 0.15
CA HIS A 297 -11.99 -14.92 -0.12
C HIS A 297 -12.76 -13.61 -0.03
N ARG A 298 -13.91 -13.54 -0.71
CA ARG A 298 -14.77 -12.34 -0.69
C ARG A 298 -16.25 -12.68 -0.64
N LEU A 299 -17.00 -11.89 0.11
CA LEU A 299 -18.46 -11.97 0.18
C LEU A 299 -19.06 -10.56 0.15
N THR A 300 -20.05 -10.34 -0.70
CA THR A 300 -20.83 -9.09 -0.70
C THR A 300 -21.92 -9.17 0.36
N LEU A 301 -22.02 -8.14 1.19
CA LEU A 301 -23.03 -7.98 2.23
C LEU A 301 -23.83 -6.71 1.95
N GLU A 302 -25.14 -6.81 2.14
CA GLU A 302 -26.03 -5.65 2.03
C GLU A 302 -26.63 -5.30 3.40
N ALA A 303 -26.80 -4.00 3.63
CA ALA A 303 -27.45 -3.42 4.79
C ALA A 303 -28.27 -2.20 4.36
N PRO A 304 -29.36 -1.84 5.09
CA PRO A 304 -30.11 -0.63 4.79
C PRO A 304 -29.23 0.62 4.85
N LEU A 305 -29.38 1.50 3.88
CA LEU A 305 -28.75 2.81 3.83
C LEU A 305 -29.53 3.80 4.70
N ALA A 306 -28.84 4.67 5.43
CA ALA A 306 -29.47 5.72 6.22
C ALA A 306 -29.37 7.06 5.46
N GLY A 307 -30.33 7.35 4.58
CA GLY A 307 -30.24 8.49 3.67
C GLY A 307 -29.11 8.28 2.66
N ASP A 308 -28.17 9.23 2.57
CA ASP A 308 -26.94 9.11 1.76
C ASP A 308 -25.73 8.68 2.61
N VAL A 309 -25.95 7.92 3.69
CA VAL A 309 -24.90 7.52 4.63
C VAL A 309 -24.86 6.01 4.80
N PHE A 310 -23.67 5.43 4.60
CA PHE A 310 -23.38 4.03 4.91
C PHE A 310 -23.63 3.78 6.41
N PRO A 311 -24.37 2.72 6.77
CA PRO A 311 -24.61 2.41 8.17
C PRO A 311 -23.28 2.15 8.90
N GLU A 312 -23.27 2.43 10.20
CA GLU A 312 -22.13 2.00 11.02
C GLU A 312 -21.99 0.49 10.96
N ALA A 313 -20.76 0.03 10.80
CA ALA A 313 -20.45 -1.39 10.70
C ALA A 313 -19.27 -1.72 11.60
N THR A 314 -19.42 -2.76 12.39
CA THR A 314 -18.33 -3.33 13.20
C THR A 314 -18.01 -4.73 12.69
N LEU A 315 -16.71 -5.04 12.67
CA LEU A 315 -16.18 -6.34 12.30
C LEU A 315 -15.27 -6.81 13.43
N SER A 316 -15.54 -8.00 13.93
CA SER A 316 -14.64 -8.76 14.81
C SER A 316 -14.36 -10.13 14.20
N VAL A 317 -13.16 -10.66 14.46
CA VAL A 317 -12.76 -12.00 14.03
C VAL A 317 -12.48 -12.83 15.28
N ASP A 318 -13.18 -13.96 15.40
CA ASP A 318 -13.01 -14.91 16.50
C ASP A 318 -12.87 -16.33 15.95
N GLY A 319 -11.72 -16.96 16.23
CA GLY A 319 -11.32 -18.21 15.60
C GLY A 319 -11.40 -18.12 14.08
N ASP A 320 -12.26 -18.96 13.50
CA ASP A 320 -12.49 -19.06 12.05
C ASP A 320 -13.75 -18.32 11.58
N TRP A 321 -14.27 -17.42 12.40
CA TRP A 321 -15.52 -16.70 12.15
C TRP A 321 -15.30 -15.19 12.16
N ALA A 322 -15.98 -14.50 11.25
CA ALA A 322 -16.22 -13.08 11.36
C ALA A 322 -17.62 -12.84 11.91
N GLU A 323 -17.72 -11.92 12.88
CA GLU A 323 -18.98 -11.32 13.26
C GLU A 323 -19.04 -9.90 12.67
N VAL A 324 -20.04 -9.68 11.82
CA VAL A 324 -20.34 -8.39 11.20
C VAL A 324 -21.63 -7.86 11.79
N ARG A 325 -21.61 -6.63 12.30
CA ARG A 325 -22.80 -5.98 12.86
C ARG A 325 -22.98 -4.61 12.22
N PHE A 326 -24.09 -4.44 11.52
CA PHE A 326 -24.55 -3.15 11.02
C PHE A 326 -25.48 -2.50 12.03
N ALA A 327 -25.42 -1.18 12.19
CA ALA A 327 -26.33 -0.44 13.04
C ALA A 327 -27.79 -0.74 12.69
N GLY A 328 -28.60 -1.10 13.69
CA GLY A 328 -30.01 -1.45 13.50
C GLY A 328 -30.29 -2.83 12.91
N ALA A 329 -29.26 -3.67 12.70
CA ALA A 329 -29.43 -5.03 12.18
C ALA A 329 -28.89 -6.09 13.15
N ALA A 330 -29.42 -7.32 13.03
CA ALA A 330 -28.91 -8.47 13.77
C ALA A 330 -27.46 -8.79 13.34
N PRO A 331 -26.58 -9.19 14.28
CA PRO A 331 -25.23 -9.62 13.95
C PRO A 331 -25.25 -10.79 12.97
N ARG A 332 -24.35 -10.76 11.99
CA ARG A 332 -24.14 -11.85 11.03
C ARG A 332 -22.84 -12.55 11.37
N ARG A 333 -22.92 -13.87 11.56
CA ARG A 333 -21.75 -14.72 11.78
C ARG A 333 -21.42 -15.46 10.49
N ILE A 334 -20.20 -15.29 10.00
CA ILE A 334 -19.75 -15.74 8.67
C ILE A 334 -18.46 -16.55 8.85
N ALA A 335 -18.41 -17.77 8.28
CA ALA A 335 -17.20 -18.58 8.29
C ALA A 335 -16.15 -17.95 7.36
N LEU A 336 -14.89 -17.90 7.81
CA LEU A 336 -13.78 -17.35 7.05
C LEU A 336 -13.04 -18.45 6.28
N ASP A 337 -13.74 -19.03 5.32
CA ASP A 337 -13.27 -20.13 4.47
C ASP A 337 -13.79 -19.99 3.03
N ALA A 338 -13.58 -21.03 2.22
CA ALA A 338 -14.00 -21.06 0.81
C ALA A 338 -15.52 -20.91 0.59
N THR A 339 -16.36 -21.08 1.62
CA THR A 339 -17.80 -20.87 1.50
C THR A 339 -18.17 -19.41 1.28
N MET A 340 -17.28 -18.47 1.62
CA MET A 340 -17.46 -17.04 1.32
C MET A 340 -17.56 -16.77 -0.19
N ASP A 341 -16.83 -17.53 -1.01
CA ASP A 341 -16.83 -17.36 -2.47
C ASP A 341 -18.05 -17.99 -3.14
N ALA A 342 -18.85 -18.76 -2.39
CA ALA A 342 -20.07 -19.34 -2.92
C ALA A 342 -21.05 -18.23 -3.31
N ARG A 343 -21.55 -18.28 -4.55
CA ARG A 343 -22.66 -17.41 -4.94
C ARG A 343 -23.87 -17.75 -4.07
N PRO A 344 -24.67 -16.76 -3.64
CA PRO A 344 -25.98 -17.04 -3.07
C PRO A 344 -26.74 -17.92 -4.05
N ARG A 345 -27.26 -19.06 -3.57
CA ARG A 345 -28.19 -19.88 -4.33
C ARG A 345 -29.57 -19.23 -4.34
#